data_AF-X6LF51-F1
#
_entry.id   AF-X6LF51-F1
#
_cell.length_a   1.000
_cell.length_b   1.000
_cell.length_c   1.000
_cell.angle_alpha   90.00
_cell.angle_beta   90.00
_cell.angle_gamma   90.00
#
_symmetry.space_group_name_H-M   'P 1'
#
loop_
_entity.id
_entity.type
_entity.pdbx_description
1 polymer ?
#
loop_
_entity_poly.entity_id
_entity_poly.type
_entity_poly.pdbx_seq_one_letter_code
_entity_poly.pdbx_strand_id
1 'polypeptide(L)'
;TKEEMYAYTYKDEQVMNLVNKDNDRLVGGMQHGEDQGKYPTELRALIRLCGDVMEEEELKRQLEENNGNVSAIIEKIVSTLMAQKVSLHSVQKKKLINAENKTQELENKSEQVKGDQLEQRLDILQKEDERMEIGETKPGINIQGYCMNQDCLAAKAKLPVWVNLGFNEISFHSDKTSYRCPDCSQLTVTSIVKAMFFNSEHSISASDNSIP
;
A
#
# COMPACT_ATOMS: atom_id res chain seq x y z
N THR A 1 36.83 -26.67 -33.63
CA THR A 1 36.61 -25.23 -33.87
C THR A 1 36.35 -24.59 -32.52
N LYS A 2 36.95 -23.42 -32.30
CA LYS A 2 37.34 -22.78 -31.04
C LYS A 2 36.30 -22.79 -29.90
N GLU A 3 36.78 -23.19 -28.71
CA GLU A 3 36.27 -22.85 -27.38
C GLU A 3 36.69 -21.42 -27.01
N GLU A 4 35.82 -20.65 -26.34
CA GLU A 4 36.23 -19.50 -25.54
C GLU A 4 35.57 -19.56 -24.17
N MET A 5 36.37 -20.04 -23.20
CA MET A 5 36.12 -20.05 -21.77
C MET A 5 36.84 -18.82 -21.18
N TYR A 6 36.08 -17.83 -20.71
CA TYR A 6 36.66 -16.68 -20.02
C TYR A 6 36.86 -16.99 -18.54
N ALA A 7 38.11 -17.28 -18.17
CA ALA A 7 38.57 -17.31 -16.78
C ALA A 7 39.20 -15.95 -16.45
N TYR A 8 38.66 -15.25 -15.46
CA TYR A 8 39.36 -14.14 -14.79
C TYR A 8 39.95 -14.65 -13.47
N THR A 9 41.27 -14.61 -13.36
CA THR A 9 41.98 -14.79 -12.09
C THR A 9 42.40 -13.41 -11.61
N TYR A 10 42.03 -13.06 -10.38
CA TYR A 10 42.67 -11.97 -9.64
C TYR A 10 43.44 -12.60 -8.48
N LYS A 11 44.77 -12.63 -8.64
CA LYS A 11 45.70 -12.75 -7.54
C LYS A 11 46.04 -11.34 -7.09
N ASP A 12 45.88 -11.06 -5.81
CA ASP A 12 46.93 -10.36 -5.07
C ASP A 12 46.81 -10.70 -3.58
N GLU A 13 47.79 -11.48 -3.12
CA GLU A 13 48.15 -11.58 -1.72
C GLU A 13 49.03 -10.37 -1.39
N GLN A 14 48.65 -9.59 -0.38
CA GLN A 14 49.63 -8.94 0.50
C GLN A 14 49.16 -8.98 1.96
N VAL A 15 49.59 -10.06 2.61
CA VAL A 15 50.25 -10.15 3.92
C VAL A 15 50.17 -8.93 4.86
N MET A 16 49.60 -9.21 6.04
CA MET A 16 49.88 -8.71 7.40
C MET A 16 50.51 -7.31 7.60
N ASN A 17 49.82 -6.49 8.40
CA ASN A 17 50.49 -5.75 9.47
C ASN A 17 49.62 -5.71 10.74
N LEU A 18 50.25 -6.20 11.81
CA LEU A 18 49.79 -6.18 13.19
C LEU A 18 50.27 -4.86 13.83
N VAL A 19 49.45 -4.32 14.75
CA VAL A 19 49.80 -3.33 15.80
C VAL A 19 50.03 -1.88 15.35
N ASN A 20 49.11 -1.00 15.74
CA ASN A 20 49.48 0.07 16.68
C ASN A 20 48.31 0.44 17.59
N LYS A 21 48.67 0.50 18.87
CA LYS A 21 47.87 0.81 20.04
C LYS A 21 48.14 2.28 20.31
N ASP A 22 47.12 3.12 20.32
CA ASP A 22 47.18 4.36 21.10
C ASP A 22 45.80 4.72 21.66
N ASN A 23 45.84 5.02 22.95
CA ASN A 23 44.73 5.49 23.74
C ASN A 23 44.36 6.89 23.28
N ASP A 24 43.11 7.09 22.86
CA ASP A 24 42.47 8.39 23.05
C ASP A 24 41.16 8.20 23.82
N ARG A 25 41.25 8.57 25.10
CA ARG A 25 40.11 8.92 25.94
C ARG A 25 39.41 10.12 25.30
N LEU A 26 38.33 9.88 24.56
CA LEU A 26 37.29 10.88 24.39
C LEU A 26 36.29 10.71 25.54
N VAL A 27 36.62 11.43 26.60
CA VAL A 27 35.72 11.76 27.71
C VAL A 27 34.66 12.72 27.18
N GLY A 28 33.41 12.49 27.55
CA GLY A 28 32.39 13.56 27.55
C GLY A 28 31.45 13.55 26.36
N GLY A 29 30.46 12.66 26.43
CA GLY A 29 29.22 12.76 25.66
C GLY A 29 28.08 12.32 26.56
N MET A 30 27.63 13.23 27.43
CA MET A 30 26.40 13.12 28.21
C MET A 30 25.22 13.06 27.22
N GLN A 31 24.94 11.89 26.67
CA GLN A 31 23.70 11.68 25.93
C GLN A 31 22.58 11.78 26.96
N HIS A 32 21.77 12.83 26.82
CA HIS A 32 20.53 12.99 27.53
C HIS A 32 19.80 11.65 27.50
N GLY A 33 19.68 11.02 28.67
CA GLY A 33 18.57 10.12 28.92
C GLY A 33 17.32 10.97 28.90
N GLU A 34 16.85 11.32 27.70
CA GLU A 34 15.44 11.58 27.52
C GLU A 34 14.74 10.35 28.07
N ASP A 35 13.74 10.59 28.89
CA ASP A 35 12.91 9.63 29.59
C ASP A 35 12.21 8.74 28.56
N GLN A 36 12.97 7.82 27.96
CA GLN A 36 12.51 6.78 27.07
C GLN A 36 11.74 5.86 27.98
N GLY A 37 10.46 6.16 28.14
CA GLY A 37 9.54 5.41 29.00
C GLY A 37 9.64 3.91 28.76
N LYS A 38 9.04 3.13 29.65
CA LYS A 38 9.28 1.68 29.85
C LYS A 38 9.24 0.78 28.59
N TYR A 39 8.76 1.27 27.45
CA TYR A 39 8.51 0.51 26.21
C TYR A 39 8.94 1.26 24.93
N PRO A 40 10.23 1.61 24.76
CA PRO A 40 10.68 2.44 23.64
C PRO A 40 10.63 1.70 22.29
N THR A 41 10.86 0.38 22.30
CA THR A 41 10.86 -0.45 21.09
C THR A 41 9.44 -0.66 20.58
N GLU A 42 8.51 -0.92 21.50
CA GLU A 42 7.09 -1.14 21.25
C GLU A 42 6.43 0.15 20.75
N LEU A 43 6.73 1.30 21.37
CA LEU A 43 6.21 2.59 20.95
C LEU A 43 6.66 2.91 19.52
N ARG A 44 7.95 2.72 19.20
CA ARG A 44 8.47 2.90 17.85
C ARG A 44 7.78 1.99 16.83
N ALA A 45 7.53 0.73 17.19
CA ALA A 45 6.82 -0.21 16.32
C ALA A 45 5.37 0.24 16.06
N LEU A 46 4.65 0.66 17.11
CA LEU A 46 3.27 1.12 17.00
C LEU A 46 3.14 2.42 16.21
N ILE A 47 4.04 3.40 16.38
CA ILE A 47 4.07 4.62 15.55
C ILE A 47 4.25 4.26 14.07
N ARG A 48 5.14 3.31 13.77
CA ARG A 48 5.39 2.90 12.38
C ARG A 48 4.19 2.16 11.77
N LEU A 49 3.42 1.43 12.58
CA LEU A 49 2.27 0.64 12.13
C LEU A 49 0.97 1.46 12.06
N CYS A 50 0.78 2.41 12.98
CA CYS A 50 -0.51 3.07 13.23
C CYS A 50 -0.40 4.57 13.51
N GLY A 51 0.75 5.21 13.25
CA GLY A 51 0.95 6.64 13.52
C GLY A 51 0.06 7.58 12.71
N ASP A 52 -0.56 7.09 11.64
CA ASP A 52 -1.60 7.77 10.87
C ASP A 52 -3.00 7.70 11.52
N VAL A 53 -3.24 6.66 12.31
CA VAL A 53 -4.53 6.39 12.96
C VAL A 53 -4.58 6.98 14.37
N MET A 54 -3.45 7.01 15.08
CA MET A 54 -3.38 7.37 16.49
C MET A 54 -2.11 8.16 16.80
N GLU A 55 -2.25 9.21 17.60
CA GLU A 55 -1.13 10.06 18.02
C GLU A 55 -0.18 9.31 18.98
N GLU A 56 1.11 9.66 18.93
CA GLU A 56 2.18 9.02 19.72
C GLU A 56 1.92 9.04 21.24
N GLU A 57 1.40 10.15 21.77
CA GLU A 57 1.08 10.27 23.21
C GLU A 57 -0.04 9.32 23.64
N GLU A 58 -1.02 9.07 22.77
CA GLU A 58 -2.09 8.12 23.02
C GLU A 58 -1.57 6.68 22.98
N LEU A 59 -0.67 6.36 22.04
CA LEU A 59 0.01 5.06 21.99
C LEU A 59 0.85 4.82 23.23
N LYS A 60 1.56 5.85 23.71
CA LYS A 60 2.35 5.79 24.95
C LYS A 60 1.46 5.51 26.16
N ARG A 61 0.34 6.23 26.31
CA ARG A 61 -0.63 5.97 27.40
C ARG A 61 -1.16 4.55 27.34
N GLN A 62 -1.51 4.05 26.16
CA GLN A 62 -2.03 2.69 26.02
C GLN A 62 -0.99 1.61 26.30
N LEU A 63 0.29 1.85 25.98
CA LEU A 63 1.37 0.96 26.39
C LEU A 63 1.54 0.90 27.91
N GLU A 64 1.42 2.03 28.60
CA GLU A 64 1.47 2.07 30.05
C GLU A 64 0.26 1.33 30.68
N GLU A 65 -0.95 1.54 30.16
CA GLU A 65 -2.18 0.87 30.61
C GLU A 65 -2.18 -0.64 30.37
N ASN A 66 -1.52 -1.09 29.29
CA ASN A 66 -1.48 -2.51 28.89
C ASN A 66 -0.16 -3.20 29.25
N ASN A 67 0.66 -2.59 30.11
CA ASN A 67 1.96 -3.12 30.55
C ASN A 67 2.88 -3.53 29.38
N GLY A 68 2.85 -2.78 28.29
CA GLY A 68 3.65 -3.04 27.09
C GLY A 68 3.06 -4.10 26.14
N ASN A 69 1.83 -4.57 26.35
CA ASN A 69 1.21 -5.54 25.46
C ASN A 69 0.74 -4.89 24.14
N VAL A 70 1.62 -4.95 23.14
CA VAL A 70 1.38 -4.44 21.79
C VAL A 70 0.17 -5.08 21.11
N SER A 71 -0.07 -6.38 21.32
CA SER A 71 -1.18 -7.12 20.68
C SER A 71 -2.53 -6.53 21.09
N ALA A 72 -2.73 -6.28 22.39
CA ALA A 72 -3.97 -5.72 22.91
C ALA A 72 -4.26 -4.32 22.33
N ILE A 73 -3.21 -3.52 22.13
CA ILE A 73 -3.31 -2.18 21.55
C ILE A 73 -3.71 -2.27 20.07
N ILE A 74 -3.06 -3.14 19.30
CA ILE A 74 -3.41 -3.36 17.89
C ILE A 74 -4.86 -3.83 17.76
N GLU A 75 -5.30 -4.80 18.56
CA GLU A 75 -6.68 -5.29 18.57
C GLU A 75 -7.69 -4.16 18.85
N LYS A 76 -7.37 -3.27 19.81
CA LYS A 76 -8.20 -2.11 20.14
C LYS A 76 -8.27 -1.08 19.01
N ILE A 77 -7.14 -0.80 18.36
CA ILE A 77 -7.07 0.11 17.19
C ILE A 77 -7.92 -0.46 16.05
N VAL A 78 -7.73 -1.74 15.71
CA VAL A 78 -8.50 -2.41 14.66
C VAL A 78 -9.99 -2.37 14.98
N SER A 79 -10.38 -2.67 16.23
CA SER A 79 -11.79 -2.64 16.65
C SER A 79 -12.41 -1.24 16.50
N THR A 80 -11.65 -0.20 16.84
CA THR A 80 -12.10 1.19 16.72
C THR A 80 -12.27 1.61 15.26
N LEU A 81 -11.32 1.25 14.39
CA LEU A 81 -11.41 1.51 12.95
C LEU A 81 -12.63 0.82 12.32
N MET A 82 -12.90 -0.42 12.70
CA MET A 82 -14.07 -1.16 12.22
C MET A 82 -15.37 -0.49 12.65
N ALA A 83 -15.46 -0.03 13.92
CA ALA A 83 -16.63 0.67 14.42
C ALA A 83 -16.87 2.02 13.72
N GLN A 84 -15.81 2.79 13.46
CA GLN A 84 -15.90 4.07 12.74
C GLN A 84 -16.42 3.89 11.31
N LYS A 85 -15.96 2.86 10.59
CA LYS A 85 -16.42 2.55 9.22
C LYS A 85 -17.93 2.25 9.16
N VAL A 86 -18.48 1.57 10.18
CA VAL A 86 -19.91 1.27 10.28
C VAL A 86 -20.74 2.54 10.52
N SER A 87 -20.26 3.46 11.36
CA SER A 87 -20.96 4.72 11.66
C SER A 87 -21.01 5.65 10.44
N LEU A 88 -19.91 5.77 9.68
CA LEU A 88 -19.83 6.57 8.47
C LEU A 88 -20.82 6.11 7.40
N HIS A 89 -20.97 4.79 7.22
CA HIS A 89 -22.00 4.21 6.34
C HIS A 89 -23.43 4.60 6.75
N SER A 90 -23.72 4.68 8.05
CA SER A 90 -25.06 5.02 8.54
C SER A 90 -25.42 6.51 8.35
N VAL A 91 -24.42 7.40 8.45
CA VAL A 91 -24.60 8.86 8.30
C VAL A 91 -24.66 9.27 6.83
N GLN A 92 -23.86 8.66 5.96
CA GLN A 92 -23.94 8.87 4.50
C GLN A 92 -25.27 8.36 3.93
N LYS A 93 -25.79 7.22 4.42
CA LYS A 93 -27.10 6.67 4.04
C LYS A 93 -28.27 7.60 4.39
N LYS A 94 -28.20 8.34 5.51
CA LYS A 94 -29.23 9.33 5.89
C LYS A 94 -29.18 10.63 5.05
N LYS A 95 -28.01 11.02 4.53
CA LYS A 95 -27.89 12.19 3.64
C LYS A 95 -28.47 11.92 2.24
N LEU A 96 -28.35 10.71 1.72
CA LEU A 96 -28.96 10.32 0.44
C LEU A 96 -30.49 10.21 0.53
N ILE A 97 -31.03 9.58 1.60
CA ILE A 97 -32.49 9.46 1.79
C ILE A 97 -33.16 10.84 1.92
N ASN A 98 -32.50 11.84 2.51
CA ASN A 98 -33.08 13.19 2.65
C ASN A 98 -33.01 14.02 1.35
N ALA A 99 -32.16 13.64 0.38
CA ALA A 99 -32.12 14.24 -0.95
C ALA A 99 -33.17 13.62 -1.89
N GLU A 100 -33.46 12.32 -1.75
CA GLU A 100 -34.51 11.63 -2.52
C GLU A 100 -35.93 12.07 -2.11
N ASN A 101 -36.17 12.35 -0.83
CA ASN A 101 -37.49 12.83 -0.36
C ASN A 101 -37.87 14.23 -0.88
N LYS A 102 -36.94 15.00 -1.45
CA LYS A 102 -37.24 16.33 -2.03
C LYS A 102 -37.63 16.28 -3.51
N THR A 103 -37.50 15.12 -4.15
CA THR A 103 -37.82 14.92 -5.57
C THR A 103 -39.12 14.10 -5.76
N GLN A 104 -39.67 13.54 -4.68
CA GLN A 104 -40.81 12.63 -4.68
C GLN A 104 -42.16 13.29 -4.29
N GLU A 105 -42.30 14.61 -4.48
CA GLU A 105 -43.60 15.30 -4.28
C GLU A 105 -44.42 15.43 -5.59
N LEU A 106 -43.91 14.95 -6.73
CA LEU A 106 -44.58 15.09 -8.05
C LEU A 106 -45.09 13.77 -8.69
N GLU A 107 -44.83 12.60 -8.12
CA GLU A 107 -45.25 11.31 -8.73
C GLU A 107 -46.05 10.39 -7.79
N ASN A 108 -46.77 10.95 -6.82
CA ASN A 108 -47.75 10.17 -6.04
C ASN A 108 -49.10 10.06 -6.78
N LYS A 109 -49.14 9.27 -7.85
CA LYS A 109 -50.35 8.60 -8.34
C LYS A 109 -50.00 7.30 -9.07
N SER A 110 -49.71 6.24 -8.32
CA SER A 110 -50.33 4.92 -8.55
C SER A 110 -49.88 3.93 -7.47
N GLU A 111 -50.88 3.24 -6.93
CA GLU A 111 -50.90 2.23 -5.89
C GLU A 111 -49.86 1.11 -6.09
N GLN A 112 -49.06 0.80 -5.07
CA GLN A 112 -49.30 -0.26 -4.08
C GLN A 112 -49.21 -1.68 -4.65
N VAL A 113 -48.31 -2.47 -4.05
CA VAL A 113 -48.35 -3.93 -3.80
C VAL A 113 -47.07 -4.67 -4.23
N LYS A 114 -46.49 -5.34 -3.22
CA LYS A 114 -45.49 -6.43 -3.19
C LYS A 114 -44.01 -6.06 -3.09
N GLY A 115 -43.59 -5.97 -1.82
CA GLY A 115 -42.28 -6.41 -1.37
C GLY A 115 -42.03 -7.89 -1.71
N ASP A 116 -40.77 -8.28 -1.65
CA ASP A 116 -40.14 -9.56 -2.05
C ASP A 116 -39.30 -9.53 -3.34
N GLN A 117 -39.02 -8.34 -3.89
CA GLN A 117 -38.06 -8.18 -5.01
C GLN A 117 -36.84 -7.28 -4.70
N LEU A 118 -36.64 -6.89 -3.44
CA LEU A 118 -35.55 -5.97 -3.08
C LEU A 118 -34.23 -6.69 -2.74
N GLU A 119 -34.28 -7.95 -2.33
CA GLU A 119 -33.09 -8.68 -1.84
C GLU A 119 -32.21 -9.21 -2.98
N GLN A 120 -32.80 -9.60 -4.12
CA GLN A 120 -32.03 -9.97 -5.33
C GLN A 120 -31.43 -8.77 -6.08
N ARG A 121 -31.89 -7.54 -5.79
CA ARG A 121 -31.35 -6.32 -6.40
C ARG A 121 -30.14 -5.76 -5.67
N LEU A 122 -29.92 -6.13 -4.41
CA LEU A 122 -28.79 -5.67 -3.60
C LEU A 122 -27.46 -6.31 -4.00
N ASP A 123 -27.47 -7.56 -4.46
CA ASP A 123 -26.26 -8.23 -4.99
C ASP A 123 -25.80 -7.65 -6.34
N ILE A 124 -26.68 -6.96 -7.06
CA ILE A 124 -26.35 -6.31 -8.34
C ILE A 124 -25.83 -4.87 -8.10
N LEU A 125 -26.31 -4.19 -7.06
CA LEU A 125 -25.95 -2.79 -6.75
C LEU A 125 -24.64 -2.62 -5.96
N GLN A 126 -24.08 -3.67 -5.35
CA GLN A 126 -22.77 -3.61 -4.70
C GLN A 126 -21.58 -3.59 -5.68
N LYS A 127 -21.80 -3.70 -6.99
CA LYS A 127 -20.75 -3.61 -8.01
C LYS A 127 -20.48 -2.20 -8.53
N GLU A 128 -21.28 -1.19 -8.19
CA GLU A 128 -21.11 0.14 -8.81
C GLU A 128 -20.11 1.08 -8.13
N ASP A 129 -19.51 0.68 -7.00
CA ASP A 129 -18.26 1.27 -6.48
C ASP A 129 -17.01 0.52 -6.98
N GLU A 130 -17.15 -0.29 -8.05
CA GLU A 130 -16.03 -0.66 -8.92
C GLU A 130 -15.48 0.64 -9.50
N ARG A 131 -14.43 1.20 -8.86
CA ARG A 131 -13.61 2.24 -9.48
C ARG A 131 -13.30 1.77 -10.89
N MET A 132 -13.86 2.42 -11.90
CA MET A 132 -13.77 1.98 -13.29
C MET A 132 -12.29 1.79 -13.65
N GLU A 133 -11.85 0.53 -13.80
CA GLU A 133 -10.46 0.19 -14.11
C GLU A 133 -10.35 -0.01 -15.62
N ILE A 134 -9.26 0.48 -16.22
CA ILE A 134 -9.02 0.32 -17.66
C ILE A 134 -8.01 -0.80 -17.90
N GLY A 135 -8.32 -1.70 -18.82
CA GLY A 135 -7.48 -2.85 -19.15
C GLY A 135 -7.96 -4.14 -18.48
N GLU A 136 -7.35 -5.25 -18.89
CA GLU A 136 -7.71 -6.59 -18.42
C GLU A 136 -6.54 -7.22 -17.67
N THR A 137 -6.82 -7.97 -16.61
CA THR A 137 -5.84 -8.86 -15.98
C THR A 137 -5.77 -10.19 -16.75
N LYS A 138 -4.55 -10.68 -17.01
CA LYS A 138 -4.29 -11.94 -17.72
C LYS A 138 -3.26 -12.79 -16.97
N PRO A 139 -3.08 -14.09 -17.28
CA PRO A 139 -2.02 -14.89 -16.67
C PRO A 139 -0.64 -14.21 -16.79
N GLY A 140 0.18 -14.34 -15.74
CA GLY A 140 1.46 -13.65 -15.58
C GLY A 140 1.39 -12.44 -14.63
N ILE A 141 2.31 -11.50 -14.84
CA ILE A 141 2.46 -10.30 -14.02
C ILE A 141 1.53 -9.21 -14.56
N ASN A 142 0.66 -8.70 -13.71
CA ASN A 142 -0.22 -7.57 -13.98
C ASN A 142 0.14 -6.44 -13.03
N ILE A 143 0.36 -5.24 -13.55
CA ILE A 143 0.64 -4.05 -12.74
C ILE A 143 -0.49 -3.06 -12.94
N GLN A 144 -0.84 -2.35 -11.88
CA GLN A 144 -1.83 -1.29 -11.90
C GLN A 144 -1.12 0.04 -11.65
N GLY A 145 -1.46 1.04 -12.46
CA GLY A 145 -0.92 2.38 -12.31
C GLY A 145 -1.80 3.46 -12.93
N TYR A 146 -1.27 4.67 -13.04
CA TYR A 146 -1.96 5.80 -13.65
C TYR A 146 -1.22 6.29 -14.90
N CYS A 147 -1.98 6.61 -15.94
CA CYS A 147 -1.44 7.22 -17.14
C CYS A 147 -1.17 8.72 -16.92
N MET A 148 0.03 9.18 -17.25
CA MET A 148 0.40 10.60 -17.16
C MET A 148 0.12 11.42 -18.43
N ASN A 149 -0.21 10.75 -19.54
CA ASN A 149 -0.50 11.44 -20.80
C ASN A 149 -1.80 12.24 -20.65
N GLN A 150 -1.71 13.57 -20.66
CA GLN A 150 -2.85 14.47 -20.46
C GLN A 150 -3.94 14.32 -21.53
N ASP A 151 -3.61 13.75 -22.70
CA ASP A 151 -4.58 13.51 -23.78
C ASP A 151 -5.34 12.19 -23.64
N CYS A 152 -4.85 11.27 -22.80
CA CYS A 152 -5.44 9.95 -22.53
C CYS A 152 -6.76 10.05 -21.76
N LEU A 153 -7.76 9.24 -22.11
CA LEU A 153 -9.05 9.23 -21.40
C LEU A 153 -8.87 8.72 -19.97
N ALA A 154 -8.04 7.69 -19.79
CA ALA A 154 -7.69 7.17 -18.47
C ALA A 154 -7.10 8.24 -17.55
N ALA A 155 -6.21 9.09 -18.08
CA ALA A 155 -5.57 10.15 -17.32
C ALA A 155 -6.56 11.26 -16.95
N LYS A 156 -7.38 11.71 -17.91
CA LYS A 156 -8.41 12.75 -17.71
C LYS A 156 -9.42 12.36 -16.64
N ALA A 157 -9.83 11.09 -16.64
CA ALA A 157 -10.77 10.55 -15.66
C ALA A 157 -10.08 10.03 -14.37
N LYS A 158 -8.73 10.12 -14.28
CA LYS A 158 -7.92 9.60 -13.15
C LYS A 158 -8.23 8.14 -12.82
N LEU A 159 -8.47 7.34 -13.85
CA LEU A 159 -8.82 5.93 -13.71
C LEU A 159 -7.54 5.09 -13.56
N PRO A 160 -7.53 4.09 -12.66
CA PRO A 160 -6.44 3.14 -12.58
C PRO A 160 -6.42 2.26 -13.83
N VAL A 161 -5.21 1.88 -14.26
CA VAL A 161 -4.99 1.17 -15.51
C VAL A 161 -4.17 -0.09 -15.25
N TRP A 162 -4.68 -1.24 -15.69
CA TRP A 162 -3.97 -2.51 -15.69
C TRP A 162 -3.08 -2.66 -16.92
N VAL A 163 -1.83 -3.04 -16.71
CA VAL A 163 -0.88 -3.44 -17.74
C VAL A 163 -0.42 -4.86 -17.45
N ASN A 164 -0.67 -5.77 -18.38
CA ASN A 164 -0.16 -7.14 -18.30
C ASN A 164 1.24 -7.20 -18.95
N LEU A 165 2.20 -7.71 -18.20
CA LEU A 165 3.59 -7.92 -18.62
C LEU A 165 3.86 -9.39 -18.98
N GLY A 166 2.87 -10.27 -18.87
CA GLY A 166 3.01 -11.70 -19.14
C GLY A 166 3.92 -12.42 -18.13
N PHE A 167 4.51 -13.55 -18.55
CA PHE A 167 5.46 -14.33 -17.77
C PHE A 167 6.90 -13.85 -18.03
N ASN A 168 7.21 -12.64 -17.56
CA ASN A 168 8.52 -12.01 -17.75
C ASN A 168 9.22 -11.75 -16.41
N GLU A 169 10.53 -11.55 -16.46
CA GLU A 169 11.28 -10.94 -15.35
C GLU A 169 11.19 -9.42 -15.44
N ILE A 170 10.93 -8.76 -14.31
CA ILE A 170 10.83 -7.30 -14.24
C ILE A 170 11.61 -6.78 -13.04
N SER A 171 12.15 -5.58 -13.18
CA SER A 171 12.85 -4.87 -12.11
C SER A 171 12.22 -3.49 -11.97
N PHE A 172 11.86 -3.10 -10.74
CA PHE A 172 11.34 -1.76 -10.47
C PHE A 172 12.49 -0.83 -10.10
N HIS A 173 12.72 0.17 -10.95
CA HIS A 173 13.58 1.30 -10.64
C HIS A 173 12.67 2.52 -10.52
N SER A 174 12.68 3.17 -9.36
CA SER A 174 11.74 4.25 -8.99
C SER A 174 11.72 5.43 -9.96
N ASP A 175 12.73 5.57 -10.82
CA ASP A 175 12.92 6.67 -11.76
C ASP A 175 12.90 6.26 -13.24
N LYS A 176 12.89 4.96 -13.57
CA LYS A 176 13.20 4.50 -14.95
C LYS A 176 12.13 3.67 -15.63
N THR A 177 11.14 3.16 -14.92
CA THR A 177 10.15 2.28 -15.54
C THR A 177 8.91 3.05 -16.00
N SER A 178 8.57 2.87 -17.28
CA SER A 178 7.32 3.33 -17.86
C SER A 178 6.69 2.19 -18.65
N TYR A 179 5.38 2.04 -18.52
CA TYR A 179 4.64 0.95 -19.14
C TYR A 179 3.60 1.47 -20.12
N ARG A 180 3.29 0.65 -21.14
CA ARG A 180 2.32 1.03 -22.16
C ARG A 180 0.93 1.08 -21.56
N CYS A 181 0.30 2.25 -21.60
CA CYS A 181 -1.09 2.41 -21.24
C CYS A 181 -1.96 1.71 -22.30
N PRO A 182 -2.85 0.76 -21.95
CA PRO A 182 -3.79 0.15 -22.89
C PRO A 182 -4.74 1.14 -23.58
N ASP A 183 -5.06 2.28 -22.95
CA ASP A 183 -5.96 3.29 -23.53
C ASP A 183 -5.28 4.09 -24.66
N CYS A 184 -4.11 4.69 -24.37
CA CYS A 184 -3.42 5.55 -25.33
C CYS A 184 -2.22 4.90 -26.03
N SER A 185 -1.87 3.65 -25.69
CA SER A 185 -0.74 2.86 -26.23
C SER A 185 0.68 3.45 -26.04
N GLN A 186 0.79 4.53 -25.26
CA GLN A 186 2.06 5.23 -24.97
C GLN A 186 2.69 4.72 -23.66
N LEU A 187 4.02 4.85 -23.55
CA LEU A 187 4.79 4.51 -22.35
C LEU A 187 4.64 5.60 -21.27
N THR A 188 3.48 5.63 -20.63
CA THR A 188 3.04 6.76 -19.80
C THR A 188 2.52 6.34 -18.43
N VAL A 189 2.49 5.04 -18.15
CA VAL A 189 2.19 4.51 -16.81
C VAL A 189 3.51 4.40 -16.04
N THR A 190 3.79 5.36 -15.17
CA THR A 190 5.05 5.44 -14.38
C THR A 190 4.83 5.18 -12.90
N SER A 191 3.67 5.57 -12.37
CA SER A 191 3.32 5.33 -10.97
C SER A 191 2.61 3.99 -10.84
N ILE A 192 3.31 3.00 -10.26
CA ILE A 192 2.74 1.68 -9.96
C ILE A 192 2.20 1.69 -8.54
N VAL A 193 0.91 1.35 -8.39
CA VAL A 193 0.22 1.32 -7.10
C VAL A 193 -0.07 -0.09 -6.62
N LYS A 194 -0.11 -1.05 -7.55
CA LYS A 194 -0.43 -2.44 -7.25
C LYS A 194 0.24 -3.36 -8.27
N ALA A 195 0.66 -4.53 -7.82
CA ALA A 195 1.08 -5.64 -8.67
C ALA A 195 0.27 -6.89 -8.30
N MET A 196 -0.10 -7.68 -9.30
CA MET A 196 -0.85 -8.91 -9.18
C MET A 196 -0.22 -10.00 -10.04
N PHE A 197 0.10 -11.12 -9.40
CA PHE A 197 0.61 -12.32 -10.06
C PHE A 197 -0.55 -13.29 -10.24
N PHE A 198 -0.92 -13.60 -11.47
CA PHE A 198 -2.05 -14.46 -11.77
C PHE A 198 -1.61 -15.71 -12.51
N ASN A 199 -1.89 -16.89 -11.95
CA ASN A 199 -1.50 -18.18 -12.51
C ASN A 199 0.01 -18.28 -12.87
N SER A 200 0.87 -17.72 -12.01
CA SER A 200 2.32 -17.68 -12.21
C SER A 200 3.05 -18.11 -10.96
N GLU A 201 4.03 -19.01 -11.11
CA GLU A 201 5.08 -19.18 -10.11
C GLU A 201 5.87 -17.87 -10.04
N HIS A 202 6.07 -17.35 -8.82
CA HIS A 202 6.67 -16.03 -8.63
C HIS A 202 7.73 -16.08 -7.54
N SER A 203 8.80 -15.32 -7.75
CA SER A 203 9.83 -15.03 -6.75
C SER A 203 10.02 -13.52 -6.72
N ILE A 204 9.89 -12.92 -5.54
CA ILE A 204 10.07 -11.49 -5.34
C ILE A 204 11.31 -11.32 -4.47
N SER A 205 12.26 -10.52 -4.95
CA SER A 205 13.45 -10.16 -4.20
C SER A 205 13.63 -8.65 -4.21
N ALA A 206 14.16 -8.11 -3.12
CA ALA A 206 14.56 -6.71 -3.00
C ALA A 206 16.09 -6.65 -2.95
N SER A 207 16.70 -5.77 -3.76
CA SER A 207 18.15 -5.65 -3.88
C SER A 207 18.76 -4.63 -2.92
N ASP A 208 18.07 -4.26 -1.84
CA ASP A 208 18.46 -3.20 -0.87
C ASP A 208 19.65 -3.61 0.03
N ASN A 209 20.56 -4.46 -0.46
CA ASN A 209 21.68 -5.03 0.28
C ASN A 209 22.97 -4.20 0.16
N SER A 210 22.90 -2.86 0.22
CA SER A 210 24.08 -2.08 0.56
C SER A 210 24.26 -2.11 2.08
N ILE A 211 25.08 -3.04 2.55
CA ILE A 211 25.52 -3.15 3.96
C ILE A 211 26.25 -1.85 4.36
N PRO A 212 25.98 -1.28 5.55
CA PRO A 212 26.66 -0.08 6.06
C PRO A 212 28.12 -0.30 6.44
#